data_AF-A0A2K2CLB7-F1
#
_entry.id   AF-A0A2K2CLB7-F1
#
_cell.length_a   1.000
_cell.length_b   1.000
_cell.length_c   1.000
_cell.angle_alpha   90.00
_cell.angle_beta   90.00
_cell.angle_gamma   90.00
#
_symmetry.space_group_name_H-M   'P 1'
#
loop_
_entity.id
_entity.type
_entity.pdbx_description
1 polymer ?
#
loop_
_entity_poly.entity_id
_entity_poly.type
_entity_poly.pdbx_seq_one_letter_code
_entity_poly.pdbx_strand_id
1 'polypeptide(L)'
;MELPEWVDIVKTARFKELPPNDPDWYYIRAASIARKIYLRQGIGIGGFQTIYGGRQRNGSRPPHFCKSSGAISRNILQELQKMGIIDVDPKG
;
A
#
# COMPACT_ATOMS: atom_id res chain seq x y z
N MET A 1 10.54 -4.15 -11.99
CA MET A 1 9.68 -4.27 -10.80
C MET A 1 9.59 -5.76 -10.58
N GLU A 2 10.26 -6.27 -9.56
CA GLU A 2 10.26 -7.72 -9.33
C GLU A 2 9.08 -8.03 -8.43
N LEU A 3 8.18 -8.91 -8.89
CA LEU A 3 7.04 -9.28 -8.05
C LEU A 3 7.53 -10.07 -6.85
N PRO A 4 7.13 -9.67 -5.63
CA PRO A 4 7.36 -10.50 -4.46
C PRO A 4 6.58 -11.81 -4.54
N GLU A 5 7.21 -12.91 -4.10
CA GLU A 5 6.61 -14.26 -4.12
C GLU A 5 5.26 -14.35 -3.39
N TRP A 6 5.02 -13.45 -2.44
CA TRP A 6 3.81 -13.45 -1.61
C TRP A 6 2.62 -12.69 -2.22
N VAL A 7 2.75 -12.05 -3.39
CA VAL A 7 1.71 -11.17 -3.97
C VAL A 7 0.38 -11.89 -4.18
N ASP A 8 0.41 -13.17 -4.54
CA ASP A 8 -0.80 -13.94 -4.88
C ASP A 8 -1.57 -14.46 -3.66
N ILE A 9 -0.93 -14.50 -2.50
CA ILE A 9 -1.50 -15.11 -1.29
C ILE A 9 -1.93 -14.08 -0.24
N VAL A 10 -1.40 -12.85 -0.28
CA VAL A 10 -1.61 -11.88 0.79
C VAL A 10 -2.88 -11.06 0.62
N LYS A 11 -3.47 -10.69 1.76
CA LYS A 11 -4.46 -9.63 1.82
C LYS A 11 -3.78 -8.27 1.84
N THR A 12 -4.41 -7.30 1.17
CA THR A 12 -3.87 -5.94 1.10
C THR A 12 -3.92 -5.17 2.42
N ALA A 13 -4.77 -5.59 3.34
CA ALA A 13 -4.88 -5.06 4.70
C ALA A 13 -5.52 -6.11 5.63
N ARG A 14 -5.30 -5.99 6.95
CA ARG A 14 -5.87 -6.90 7.96
C ARG A 14 -7.39 -6.98 7.88
N PHE A 15 -8.05 -5.85 7.65
CA PHE A 15 -9.50 -5.74 7.63
C PHE A 15 -10.16 -6.29 6.36
N LYS A 16 -9.38 -6.66 5.34
CA LYS A 16 -9.92 -7.33 4.16
C LYS A 16 -10.21 -8.79 4.50
N GLU A 17 -11.29 -9.32 3.94
CA GLU A 17 -11.67 -10.73 4.13
C GLU A 17 -10.93 -11.62 3.11
N LEU A 18 -10.79 -11.15 1.87
CA LEU A 18 -10.17 -11.88 0.75
C LEU A 18 -8.96 -11.14 0.16
N PRO A 19 -8.05 -11.85 -0.53
CA PRO A 19 -7.01 -11.24 -1.36
C PRO A 19 -7.63 -10.49 -2.58
N PRO A 20 -6.87 -9.61 -3.25
CA PRO A 20 -7.33 -8.98 -4.49
C PRO A 20 -7.60 -10.02 -5.59
N ASN A 21 -8.69 -9.83 -6.33
CA ASN A 21 -9.05 -10.73 -7.44
C ASN A 21 -8.26 -10.45 -8.73
N ASP A 22 -7.75 -9.23 -8.86
CA ASP A 22 -7.01 -8.78 -10.05
C ASP A 22 -5.56 -9.25 -9.94
N PRO A 23 -5.01 -10.04 -10.89
CA PRO A 23 -3.62 -10.46 -10.86
C PRO A 23 -2.63 -9.28 -10.93
N ASP A 24 -3.01 -8.18 -11.57
CA ASP A 24 -2.17 -7.00 -11.76
C ASP A 24 -2.30 -5.96 -10.63
N TRP A 25 -2.94 -6.33 -9.52
CA TRP A 25 -3.24 -5.42 -8.41
C TRP A 25 -1.98 -4.74 -7.85
N TYR A 26 -0.84 -5.41 -7.87
CA TYR A 26 0.44 -4.89 -7.35
C TYR A 26 0.93 -3.72 -8.21
N TYR A 27 0.87 -3.86 -9.54
CA TYR A 27 1.23 -2.80 -10.48
C TYR A 27 0.27 -1.61 -10.42
N ILE A 28 -1.04 -1.88 -10.32
CA ILE A 28 -2.05 -0.83 -10.15
C ILE A 28 -1.79 -0.04 -8.86
N ARG A 29 -1.43 -0.75 -7.77
CA ARG A 29 -1.06 -0.11 -6.51
C ARG A 29 0.22 0.73 -6.64
N ALA A 30 1.23 0.23 -7.35
CA ALA A 30 2.46 0.96 -7.61
C ALA A 30 2.21 2.26 -8.40
N ALA A 31 1.42 2.19 -9.47
CA ALA A 31 1.01 3.37 -10.23
C ALA A 31 0.22 4.38 -9.37
N SER A 32 -0.68 3.89 -8.52
CA SER A 32 -1.43 4.72 -7.57
C SER A 32 -0.51 5.46 -6.58
N ILE A 33 0.51 4.78 -6.06
CA ILE A 33 1.51 5.36 -5.17
C ILE A 33 2.31 6.44 -5.90
N ALA A 34 2.90 6.11 -7.05
CA ALA A 34 3.69 7.06 -7.84
C ALA A 34 2.90 8.34 -8.19
N ARG A 35 1.63 8.18 -8.62
CA ARG A 35 0.74 9.33 -8.89
C ARG A 35 0.50 10.19 -7.65
N LYS A 36 0.32 9.57 -6.48
CA LYS A 36 0.06 10.30 -5.24
C LYS A 36 1.28 11.06 -4.74
N ILE A 37 2.48 10.51 -4.91
CA ILE A 37 3.74 11.20 -4.58
C ILE A 37 3.92 12.42 -5.45
N TYR A 38 3.66 12.29 -6.75
CA TYR A 38 3.74 13.40 -7.69
C TYR A 38 2.82 14.58 -7.28
N LEU A 39 1.58 14.28 -6.91
CA LEU A 39 0.60 15.31 -6.53
C LEU A 39 0.77 15.82 -5.10
N ARG A 40 1.29 14.99 -4.18
CA ARG A 40 1.46 15.31 -2.77
C ARG A 40 2.84 14.80 -2.34
N GLN A 41 3.81 15.68 -2.51
CA GLN A 41 5.20 15.45 -2.10
C GLN A 41 5.31 15.32 -0.57
N GLY A 42 6.33 14.61 -0.07
CA GLY A 42 6.55 14.39 1.37
C GLY A 42 5.58 13.39 2.02
N ILE A 43 5.02 12.45 1.25
CA ILE A 43 4.18 11.37 1.81
C ILE A 43 5.04 10.15 2.14
N GLY A 44 5.15 9.85 3.42
CA GLY A 44 5.72 8.59 3.91
C GLY A 44 4.75 7.41 3.93
N ILE A 45 5.26 6.25 4.37
CA ILE A 45 4.52 4.97 4.45
C ILE A 45 3.22 5.11 5.28
N GLY A 46 3.25 5.85 6.39
CA GLY A 46 2.08 6.06 7.25
C GLY A 46 0.92 6.79 6.56
N GLY A 47 1.24 7.68 5.63
CA GLY A 47 0.26 8.35 4.76
C GLY A 47 -0.42 7.33 3.84
N PHE A 48 0.36 6.51 3.14
CA PHE A 48 -0.18 5.44 2.30
C PHE A 48 -1.00 4.40 3.08
N GLN A 49 -0.60 4.08 4.30
CA GLN A 49 -1.36 3.20 5.18
C GLN A 49 -2.75 3.75 5.51
N THR A 50 -2.87 5.08 5.59
CA THR A 50 -4.13 5.74 5.89
C THR A 50 -4.98 5.86 4.62
N ILE A 51 -4.36 6.24 3.50
CA ILE A 51 -5.01 6.39 2.18
C ILE A 51 -5.62 5.07 1.69
N TYR A 52 -4.89 3.96 1.83
CA TYR A 52 -5.38 2.63 1.46
C TYR A 52 -6.08 1.91 2.62
N GLY A 53 -6.21 2.58 3.76
CA GLY A 53 -6.96 2.09 4.92
C GLY A 53 -8.45 2.03 4.64
N GLY A 54 -9.21 1.48 5.58
CA GLY A 54 -10.63 1.30 5.39
C GLY A 54 -11.38 0.93 6.64
N ARG A 55 -12.69 0.71 6.47
CA ARG A 55 -13.60 0.34 7.53
C ARG A 55 -13.45 -1.15 7.85
N GLN A 56 -13.04 -1.48 9.06
CA GLN A 56 -12.96 -2.85 9.54
C GLN A 56 -14.33 -3.34 10.02
N ARG A 57 -14.74 -4.50 9.51
CA ARG A 57 -15.93 -5.21 9.97
C ARG A 57 -15.58 -6.01 11.23
N ASN A 58 -16.19 -5.64 12.36
CA ASN A 58 -15.97 -6.28 13.66
C ASN A 58 -17.12 -7.22 14.06
N GLY A 59 -17.79 -7.83 13.07
CA GLY A 59 -18.97 -8.66 13.29
C GLY A 59 -20.14 -7.85 13.84
N SER A 60 -20.57 -8.16 15.07
CA SER A 60 -21.65 -7.47 15.79
C SER A 60 -21.24 -6.12 16.38
N ARG A 61 -19.93 -5.90 16.59
CA ARG A 61 -19.43 -4.64 17.16
C ARG A 61 -19.39 -3.53 16.09
N PRO A 62 -19.49 -2.25 16.50
CA PRO A 62 -19.36 -1.14 15.57
C PRO A 62 -18.08 -1.20 14.74
N PRO A 63 -18.15 -0.73 13.48
CA PRO A 63 -17.02 -0.68 12.60
C PRO A 63 -16.07 0.47 12.99
N HIS A 64 -14.77 0.24 12.89
CA HIS A 64 -13.74 1.26 13.12
C HIS A 64 -12.77 1.33 11.94
N PHE A 65 -12.08 2.46 11.80
CA PHE A 65 -11.03 2.61 10.80
C PHE A 65 -9.82 1.74 11.12
N CYS A 66 -9.28 1.06 10.10
CA CYS A 66 -8.07 0.27 10.20
C CYS A 66 -7.11 0.63 9.05
N LYS A 67 -5.83 0.77 9.39
CA LYS A 67 -4.76 1.06 8.43
C LYS A 67 -4.50 -0.12 7.50
N SER A 68 -3.99 0.17 6.31
CA SER A 68 -3.55 -0.86 5.37
C SER A 68 -2.19 -1.47 5.74
N SER A 69 -1.80 -2.53 5.03
CA SER A 69 -0.50 -3.18 5.25
C SER A 69 0.65 -2.23 4.91
N GLY A 70 1.52 -1.98 5.89
CA GLY A 70 2.73 -1.18 5.68
C GLY A 70 3.82 -1.93 4.89
N ALA A 71 3.82 -3.26 4.94
CA ALA A 71 4.78 -4.08 4.21
C ALA A 71 4.64 -3.93 2.70
N ILE A 72 3.39 -3.89 2.20
CA ILE A 72 3.11 -3.73 0.77
C ILE A 72 3.57 -2.35 0.28
N SER A 73 3.17 -1.28 0.97
CA SER A 73 3.60 0.07 0.59
C SER A 73 5.10 0.24 0.66
N ARG A 74 5.76 -0.34 1.68
CA ARG A 74 7.22 -0.27 1.83
C ARG A 74 7.93 -0.99 0.69
N ASN A 75 7.48 -2.18 0.31
CA ASN A 75 8.12 -2.94 -0.75
C ASN A 75 8.06 -2.20 -2.09
N ILE A 76 6.86 -1.71 -2.45
CA ILE A 76 6.68 -0.90 -3.65
C ILE A 76 7.59 0.34 -3.65
N LEU A 77 7.68 1.06 -2.53
CA LEU A 77 8.56 2.24 -2.43
C LEU A 77 10.03 1.88 -2.58
N GLN A 78 10.49 0.78 -1.99
CA GLN A 78 11.85 0.29 -2.15
C GLN A 78 12.15 -0.11 -3.60
N GLU A 79 11.21 -0.76 -4.29
CA GLU A 79 11.34 -1.09 -5.70
C GLU A 79 11.39 0.16 -6.59
N LEU A 80 10.52 1.14 -6.34
CA LEU A 80 10.52 2.41 -7.06
C LEU A 80 11.79 3.24 -6.79
N GLN A 81 12.36 3.14 -5.60
CA GLN A 81 13.65 3.74 -5.26
C GLN A 81 14.80 3.07 -6.04
N LYS A 82 14.81 1.73 -6.13
CA LYS A 82 15.80 1.00 -6.95
C LYS A 82 15.74 1.38 -8.43
N MET A 83 14.56 1.75 -8.93
CA MET A 83 14.40 2.25 -10.31
C MET A 83 14.82 3.70 -10.51
N GLY A 84 15.11 4.45 -9.43
CA GLY A 84 15.44 5.87 -9.50
C GLY A 84 14.23 6.79 -9.71
N ILE A 85 13.01 6.33 -9.43
CA ILE A 85 11.78 7.12 -9.61
C ILE A 85 11.51 8.00 -8.38
N ILE A 86 11.90 7.53 -7.19
CA ILE A 86 11.65 8.19 -5.89
C ILE A 86 12.97 8.29 -5.14
N ASP A 87 13.18 9.42 -4.46
CA ASP A 87 14.23 9.60 -3.48
C ASP A 87 13.65 9.78 -2.07
N VAL A 88 14.44 9.49 -1.04
CA VAL A 88 14.03 9.55 0.37
C VAL A 88 14.63 10.78 1.02
N ASP A 89 13.77 11.72 1.40
CA ASP A 89 14.18 12.84 2.26
C ASP A 89 14.47 12.30 3.68
N PRO A 90 15.61 12.66 4.31
CA PRO A 90 15.91 12.36 5.70
C PRO A 90 14.80 12.75 6.70
N LYS A 91 13.94 13.74 6.36
CA LYS A 91 12.81 14.16 7.19
C LYS A 91 11.50 13.40 6.91
N GLY A 92 11.47 12.55 5.89
CA GLY A 92 10.35 11.67 5.53
C GLY A 92 9.58 12.07 4.29
#